data_AF-A0A0T5X7R0-F1
#
_entry.id   AF-A0A0T5X7R0-F1
#
_cell.length_a   1.000
_cell.length_b   1.000
_cell.length_c   1.000
_cell.angle_alpha   90.00
_cell.angle_beta   90.00
_cell.angle_gamma   90.00
#
_symmetry.space_group_name_H-M   'P 1'
#
loop_
_entity.id
_entity.type
_entity.pdbx_description
1 polymer ?
#
loop_
_entity_poly.entity_id
_entity_poly.type
_entity_poly.pdbx_seq_one_letter_code
_entity_poly.pdbx_strand_id
1 'polypeptide(L)'
;MRLSERPLDFDFILKQLQRAPEALMPYRKEVAALLLFGSASRDEVTPLSDIDLAVLYREGLSEWEMFKIHSNLYLDLSRLMHTDDFDLVNLNVAPLTLQFSAIEDKVILVLYDPQTLIDFQAKVLGAYLDFYPILREYYKRLIGASEEPSMDIKLMNQIELLQEYISRLEKIRQKPIEEYLKDKTLQAATERYLQIAIETCINIGNRLLSLHQFKGNFKAPKTYADIFKTLASLNVIPKDFADKLARMCAMRNILVHVYWEVDSKLVYRTIHYELDDFGKFLSYVMAFLNKLEEQKG
;
A
#
# COMPACT_ATOMS: atom_id res chain seq x y z
N MET A 1 -0.46 18.37 8.93
CA MET A 1 0.95 18.77 9.07
C MET A 1 1.75 17.49 9.14
N ARG A 2 2.36 17.03 8.03
CA ARG A 2 3.17 15.81 8.07
C ARG A 2 4.47 16.10 8.82
N LEU A 3 4.59 15.53 10.01
CA LEU A 3 5.86 15.19 10.64
C LEU A 3 6.06 13.73 10.19
N SER A 4 6.89 13.36 9.23
CA SER A 4 8.29 13.68 9.13
C SER A 4 8.89 12.96 7.91
N GLU A 5 9.93 13.53 7.31
CA GLU A 5 10.87 12.78 6.46
C GLU A 5 11.84 11.92 7.33
N ARG A 6 11.43 11.57 8.56
CA ARG A 6 12.24 10.76 9.46
C ARG A 6 11.75 9.31 9.38
N PRO A 7 12.67 8.35 9.22
CA PRO A 7 12.30 6.94 9.30
C PRO A 7 11.61 6.65 10.63
N LEU A 8 10.53 5.86 10.59
CA LEU A 8 9.79 5.45 11.78
C LEU A 8 10.70 4.64 12.71
N ASP A 9 10.66 4.96 14.01
CA ASP A 9 11.31 4.14 15.04
C ASP A 9 10.39 2.96 15.36
N PHE A 10 10.54 1.91 14.56
CA PHE A 10 9.70 0.71 14.67
C PHE A 10 9.80 0.02 16.03
N ASP A 11 10.98 -0.03 16.63
CA ASP A 11 11.16 -0.63 17.96
C ASP A 11 10.39 0.16 19.02
N PHE A 12 10.44 1.49 18.94
CA PHE A 12 9.63 2.35 19.80
C PHE A 12 8.13 2.12 19.59
N ILE A 13 7.69 2.06 18.33
CA ILE A 13 6.26 1.92 18.01
C ILE A 13 5.71 0.56 18.45
N LEU A 14 6.42 -0.54 18.16
CA LEU A 14 6.04 -1.88 18.61
C LEU A 14 5.94 -1.94 20.14
N LYS A 15 6.83 -1.26 20.85
CA LYS A 15 6.77 -1.14 22.32
C LYS A 15 5.55 -0.34 22.79
N GLN A 16 5.15 0.73 22.08
CA GLN A 16 3.92 1.45 22.42
C GLN A 16 2.65 0.63 22.12
N LEU A 17 2.64 -0.13 21.02
CA LEU A 17 1.51 -0.99 20.65
C LEU A 17 1.23 -2.09 21.67
N GLN A 18 2.20 -2.49 22.50
CA GLN A 18 1.95 -3.38 23.65
C GLN A 18 0.97 -2.80 24.66
N ARG A 19 0.79 -1.47 24.68
CA ARG A 19 -0.16 -0.75 25.56
C ARG A 19 -1.53 -0.56 24.91
N ALA A 20 -1.72 -1.02 23.66
CA ALA A 20 -2.98 -0.94 22.95
C ALA A 20 -4.17 -1.53 23.72
N PRO A 21 -4.07 -2.69 24.44
CA PRO A 21 -5.18 -3.22 25.23
C PRO A 21 -5.74 -2.25 26.27
N GLU A 22 -4.87 -1.47 26.92
CA GLU A 22 -5.26 -0.49 27.94
C GLU A 22 -5.80 0.78 27.29
N ALA A 23 -5.08 1.29 26.27
CA ALA A 23 -5.46 2.51 25.56
C ALA A 23 -6.83 2.38 24.86
N LEU A 24 -7.16 1.18 24.37
CA LEU A 24 -8.37 0.91 23.60
C LEU A 24 -9.53 0.36 24.43
N MET A 25 -9.34 0.21 25.75
CA MET A 25 -10.36 -0.28 26.68
C MET A 25 -11.72 0.47 26.58
N PRO A 26 -11.78 1.79 26.27
CA PRO A 26 -13.05 2.48 26.04
C PRO A 26 -13.89 1.88 24.91
N TYR A 27 -13.27 1.28 23.90
CA TYR A 27 -13.91 0.75 22.68
C TYR A 27 -14.29 -0.73 22.78
N ARG A 28 -14.18 -1.35 23.97
CA ARG A 28 -14.37 -2.79 24.15
C ARG A 28 -15.76 -3.33 23.79
N LYS A 29 -16.76 -2.46 23.71
CA LYS A 29 -18.14 -2.83 23.35
C LYS A 29 -18.35 -2.83 21.83
N GLU A 30 -17.48 -2.17 21.09
CA GLU A 30 -17.62 -1.95 19.65
C GLU A 30 -16.54 -2.68 18.85
N VAL A 31 -15.33 -2.77 19.40
CA VAL A 31 -14.19 -3.45 18.78
C VAL A 31 -14.16 -4.91 19.25
N ALA A 32 -14.01 -5.83 18.31
CA ALA A 32 -13.78 -7.24 18.56
C ALA A 32 -12.28 -7.54 18.67
N ALA A 33 -11.49 -7.07 17.71
CA ALA A 33 -10.05 -7.27 17.70
C ALA A 33 -9.30 -6.11 17.01
N LEU A 34 -8.05 -5.89 17.44
CA LEU A 34 -7.05 -5.10 16.72
C LEU A 34 -5.87 -6.00 16.39
N LEU A 35 -5.49 -6.04 15.13
CA LEU A 35 -4.45 -6.88 14.58
C LEU A 35 -3.34 -5.99 13.99
N LEU A 36 -2.09 -6.39 14.19
CA LEU A 36 -0.96 -5.95 13.41
C LEU A 36 -0.68 -7.02 12.35
N PHE A 37 -0.60 -6.64 11.08
CA PHE A 37 -0.35 -7.58 9.99
C PHE A 37 0.69 -7.02 9.02
N GLY A 38 0.99 -7.74 7.92
CA GLY A 38 1.92 -7.26 6.91
C GLY A 38 3.39 -7.32 7.31
N SER A 39 4.20 -6.37 6.84
CA SER A 39 5.67 -6.43 7.01
C SER A 39 6.11 -6.36 8.48
N ALA A 40 5.31 -5.68 9.32
CA ALA A 40 5.56 -5.51 10.74
C ALA A 40 5.29 -6.75 11.59
N SER A 41 4.45 -7.69 11.13
CA SER A 41 4.22 -8.95 11.83
C SER A 41 5.21 -10.06 11.45
N ARG A 42 5.98 -9.90 10.37
CA ARG A 42 6.89 -10.92 9.82
C ARG A 42 8.39 -10.64 10.06
N ASP A 43 8.74 -9.67 10.92
CA ASP A 43 10.13 -9.16 11.09
C ASP A 43 10.79 -8.69 9.76
N GLU A 44 9.98 -8.25 8.78
CA GLU A 44 10.43 -7.79 7.45
C GLU A 44 10.47 -6.26 7.32
N VAL A 45 10.60 -5.61 8.47
CA VAL A 45 10.39 -4.17 8.61
C VAL A 45 11.54 -3.38 7.98
N THR A 46 11.18 -2.45 7.09
CA THR A 46 12.09 -1.43 6.61
C THR A 46 11.75 -0.09 7.28
N PRO A 47 12.69 0.87 7.39
CA PRO A 47 12.42 2.18 8.00
C PRO A 47 11.38 3.04 7.25
N LEU A 48 10.95 2.59 6.06
CA LEU A 48 9.91 3.18 5.20
C LEU A 48 8.66 2.29 5.09
N SER A 49 8.60 1.19 5.83
CA SER A 49 7.38 0.37 5.88
C SER A 49 6.29 1.18 6.57
N ASP A 50 5.04 1.07 6.09
CA ASP A 50 3.88 1.57 6.82
C ASP A 50 3.48 0.53 7.89
N ILE A 51 2.98 1.00 9.02
CA ILE A 51 2.43 0.11 10.05
C ILE A 51 1.02 -0.27 9.64
N ASP A 52 0.85 -1.52 9.22
CA ASP A 52 -0.41 -2.11 8.80
C ASP A 52 -1.22 -2.60 10.02
N LEU A 53 -2.20 -1.82 10.48
CA LEU A 53 -3.16 -2.23 11.51
C LEU A 53 -4.50 -2.61 10.88
N ALA A 54 -5.16 -3.61 11.44
CA ALA A 54 -6.50 -4.03 11.03
C ALA A 54 -7.42 -4.09 12.25
N VAL A 55 -8.57 -3.45 12.16
CA VAL A 55 -9.61 -3.48 13.20
C VAL A 55 -10.80 -4.30 12.71
N LEU A 56 -11.26 -5.21 13.56
CA LEU A 56 -12.52 -5.92 13.40
C LEU A 56 -13.52 -5.37 14.41
N TYR A 57 -14.65 -4.88 13.91
CA TYR A 57 -15.77 -4.43 14.72
C TYR A 57 -16.75 -5.57 14.99
N ARG A 58 -17.43 -5.48 16.14
CA ARG A 58 -18.52 -6.39 16.49
C ARG A 58 -19.70 -6.23 15.52
N GLU A 59 -20.48 -7.30 15.41
CA GLU A 59 -21.70 -7.30 14.59
C GLU A 59 -22.75 -6.31 15.13
N GLY A 60 -23.65 -5.87 14.24
CA GLY A 60 -24.77 -4.99 14.59
C GLY A 60 -24.47 -3.49 14.55
N LEU A 61 -23.23 -3.08 14.26
CA LEU A 61 -22.87 -1.68 14.03
C LEU A 61 -23.16 -1.27 12.59
N SER A 62 -23.77 -0.10 12.40
CA SER A 62 -23.93 0.52 11.09
C SER A 62 -22.59 1.06 10.54
N GLU A 63 -22.50 1.27 9.23
CA GLU A 63 -21.33 1.86 8.59
C GLU A 63 -20.94 3.22 9.20
N TRP A 64 -21.93 4.06 9.52
CA TRP A 64 -21.69 5.36 10.14
C TRP A 64 -21.16 5.26 11.57
N GLU A 65 -21.64 4.28 12.35
CA GLU A 65 -21.11 4.02 13.69
C GLU A 65 -19.66 3.54 13.62
N MET A 66 -19.39 2.56 12.76
CA MET A 66 -18.03 2.09 12.50
C MET A 66 -17.12 3.23 12.07
N PHE A 67 -17.55 4.12 11.18
CA PHE A 67 -16.75 5.28 10.74
C PHE A 67 -16.38 6.22 11.90
N LYS A 68 -17.32 6.54 12.78
CA LYS A 68 -17.06 7.38 13.97
C LYS A 68 -16.05 6.73 14.92
N ILE A 69 -16.24 5.44 15.19
CA ILE A 69 -15.34 4.67 16.06
C ILE A 69 -13.95 4.61 15.42
N HIS A 70 -13.88 4.30 14.13
CA HIS A 70 -12.64 4.22 13.36
C HIS A 70 -11.83 5.53 13.44
N SER A 71 -12.50 6.67 13.29
CA SER A 71 -11.86 7.99 13.40
C SER A 71 -11.27 8.23 14.79
N ASN A 72 -11.98 7.84 15.85
CA ASN A 72 -11.48 7.97 17.22
C ASN A 72 -10.33 7.00 17.51
N LEU A 73 -10.44 5.75 17.05
CA LEU A 73 -9.37 4.75 17.13
C LEU A 73 -8.10 5.24 16.45
N TYR A 74 -8.22 5.80 15.25
CA TYR A 74 -7.08 6.37 14.52
C TYR A 74 -6.38 7.47 15.33
N LEU A 75 -7.14 8.39 15.94
CA LEU A 75 -6.55 9.44 16.78
C LEU A 75 -5.84 8.88 18.03
N ASP A 76 -6.44 7.90 18.70
CA ASP A 76 -5.86 7.33 19.91
C ASP A 76 -4.64 6.45 19.60
N LEU A 77 -4.67 5.69 18.51
CA LEU A 77 -3.51 4.95 18.00
C LEU A 77 -2.39 5.90 17.57
N SER A 78 -2.73 7.01 16.92
CA SER A 78 -1.76 8.02 16.52
C SER A 78 -1.05 8.64 17.73
N ARG A 79 -1.81 8.99 18.77
CA ARG A 79 -1.26 9.48 20.05
C ARG A 79 -0.40 8.43 20.73
N LEU A 80 -0.84 7.16 20.72
CA LEU A 80 -0.12 6.06 21.33
C LEU A 80 1.24 5.83 20.67
N MET A 81 1.26 5.82 19.33
CA MET A 81 2.47 5.55 18.56
C MET A 81 3.33 6.79 18.31
N HIS A 82 2.83 7.98 18.67
CA HIS A 82 3.47 9.27 18.38
C HIS A 82 3.72 9.51 16.87
N THR A 83 2.86 8.96 16.02
CA THR A 83 2.92 9.09 14.57
C THR A 83 1.51 9.01 13.97
N ASP A 84 1.27 9.69 12.85
CA ASP A 84 0.09 9.50 11.99
C ASP A 84 0.39 8.63 10.76
N ASP A 85 1.62 8.11 10.67
CA ASP A 85 2.12 7.31 9.55
C ASP A 85 1.84 5.82 9.76
N PHE A 86 0.57 5.45 9.62
CA PHE A 86 0.10 4.06 9.70
C PHE A 86 -1.24 3.90 8.99
N ASP A 87 -1.51 2.69 8.51
CA ASP A 87 -2.78 2.31 7.91
C ASP A 87 -3.65 1.60 8.94
N LEU A 88 -4.93 1.99 9.02
CA LEU A 88 -5.94 1.29 9.82
C LEU A 88 -7.02 0.73 8.90
N VAL A 89 -6.99 -0.57 8.66
CA VAL A 89 -7.92 -1.28 7.79
C VAL A 89 -9.16 -1.70 8.58
N ASN A 90 -10.34 -1.34 8.08
CA ASN A 90 -11.61 -1.87 8.59
C ASN A 90 -11.92 -3.23 7.96
N LEU A 91 -11.77 -4.32 8.72
CA LEU A 91 -11.96 -5.68 8.23
C LEU A 91 -13.41 -6.01 7.86
N ASN A 92 -14.38 -5.30 8.42
CA ASN A 92 -15.80 -5.54 8.12
C ASN A 92 -16.18 -5.17 6.68
N VAL A 93 -15.43 -4.26 6.05
CA VAL A 93 -15.70 -3.75 4.67
C VAL A 93 -14.52 -3.93 3.72
N ALA A 94 -13.36 -4.38 4.21
CA ALA A 94 -12.19 -4.60 3.37
C ALA A 94 -12.44 -5.70 2.32
N PRO A 95 -11.79 -5.61 1.13
CA PRO A 95 -11.82 -6.68 0.14
C PRO A 95 -11.29 -8.02 0.70
N LEU A 96 -11.82 -9.13 0.20
CA LEU A 96 -11.51 -10.49 0.70
C LEU A 96 -10.00 -10.81 0.73
N THR A 97 -9.24 -10.35 -0.27
CA THR A 97 -7.78 -10.55 -0.34
C THR A 97 -7.04 -9.84 0.79
N LEU A 98 -7.48 -8.63 1.15
CA LEU A 98 -6.92 -7.87 2.26
C LEU A 98 -7.36 -8.45 3.62
N GLN A 99 -8.62 -8.90 3.72
CA GLN A 99 -9.11 -9.63 4.89
C GLN A 99 -8.26 -10.88 5.15
N PHE A 100 -8.01 -11.69 4.10
CA PHE A 100 -7.18 -12.89 4.20
C PHE A 100 -5.75 -12.55 4.62
N SER A 101 -5.11 -11.57 3.97
CA SER A 101 -3.75 -11.12 4.32
C SER A 101 -3.65 -10.64 5.78
N ALA A 102 -4.69 -9.98 6.30
CA ALA A 102 -4.72 -9.50 7.67
C ALA A 102 -4.91 -10.61 8.71
N ILE A 103 -5.45 -11.77 8.33
CA ILE A 103 -5.67 -12.89 9.27
C ILE A 103 -4.61 -13.99 9.20
N GLU A 104 -3.89 -14.09 8.08
CA GLU A 104 -2.86 -15.12 7.83
C GLU A 104 -1.69 -14.97 8.81
N ASP A 105 -0.96 -13.85 8.77
CA ASP A 105 0.19 -13.56 9.64
C ASP A 105 -0.07 -12.35 10.52
N LYS A 106 -0.98 -12.52 11.48
CA LYS A 106 -1.36 -11.47 12.43
C LYS A 106 -0.63 -11.60 13.75
N VAL A 107 -0.29 -10.46 14.33
CA VAL A 107 -0.08 -10.30 15.76
C VAL A 107 -1.34 -9.69 16.35
N ILE A 108 -2.00 -10.40 17.27
CA ILE A 108 -3.20 -9.90 17.93
C ILE A 108 -2.78 -8.90 19.01
N LEU A 109 -3.04 -7.62 18.77
CA LEU A 109 -2.74 -6.55 19.73
C LEU A 109 -3.84 -6.41 20.78
N VAL A 110 -5.10 -6.57 20.36
CA VAL A 110 -6.28 -6.48 21.23
C VAL A 110 -7.28 -7.56 20.84
N LEU A 111 -7.87 -8.21 21.85
CA LEU A 111 -8.95 -9.18 21.67
C LEU A 111 -10.01 -8.99 22.76
N TYR A 112 -11.13 -8.36 22.40
CA TYR A 112 -12.28 -8.15 23.29
C TYR A 112 -13.45 -9.08 22.99
N ASP A 113 -13.50 -9.66 21.79
CA ASP A 113 -14.49 -10.66 21.38
C ASP A 113 -13.84 -11.78 20.56
N PRO A 114 -13.37 -12.85 21.23
CA PRO A 114 -12.79 -14.00 20.55
C PRO A 114 -13.75 -14.68 19.57
N GLN A 115 -15.05 -14.70 19.88
CA GLN A 115 -16.04 -15.40 19.05
C GLN A 115 -16.20 -14.69 17.70
N THR A 116 -16.37 -13.37 17.71
CA THR A 116 -16.45 -12.58 16.46
C THR A 116 -15.20 -12.76 15.59
N LEU A 117 -14.01 -12.81 16.18
CA LEU A 117 -12.77 -13.02 15.42
C LEU A 117 -12.73 -14.43 14.80
N ILE A 118 -13.09 -15.47 15.55
CA ILE A 118 -13.12 -16.85 15.04
C ILE A 118 -14.10 -16.99 13.88
N ASP A 119 -15.32 -16.47 14.03
CA ASP A 119 -16.35 -16.53 13.00
C ASP A 119 -15.94 -15.77 11.74
N PHE A 120 -15.33 -14.59 11.90
CA PHE A 120 -14.75 -13.83 10.80
C PHE A 120 -13.64 -14.61 10.08
N GLN A 121 -12.70 -15.21 10.82
CA GLN A 121 -11.61 -15.98 10.23
C GLN A 121 -12.12 -17.20 9.46
N ALA A 122 -13.09 -17.94 10.01
CA ALA A 122 -13.70 -19.09 9.35
C ALA A 122 -14.38 -18.67 8.04
N LYS A 123 -15.14 -17.56 8.07
CA LYS A 123 -15.79 -16.99 6.88
C LYS A 123 -14.78 -16.58 5.81
N VAL A 124 -13.74 -15.84 6.18
CA VAL A 124 -12.71 -15.36 5.26
C VAL A 124 -11.93 -16.53 4.66
N LEU A 125 -11.54 -17.52 5.48
CA LEU A 125 -10.81 -18.68 5.00
C LEU A 125 -11.65 -19.51 4.01
N GLY A 126 -12.92 -19.78 4.34
CA GLY A 126 -13.83 -20.49 3.45
C GLY A 126 -14.01 -19.77 2.11
N ALA A 127 -14.36 -18.48 2.16
CA ALA A 127 -14.51 -17.68 0.94
C ALA A 127 -13.21 -17.60 0.14
N TYR A 128 -12.08 -17.33 0.79
CA TYR A 128 -10.79 -17.21 0.09
C TYR A 128 -10.41 -18.51 -0.61
N LEU A 129 -10.59 -19.67 0.03
CA LEU A 129 -10.32 -20.97 -0.59
C LEU A 129 -11.24 -21.26 -1.79
N ASP A 130 -12.50 -20.85 -1.73
CA ASP A 130 -13.43 -20.97 -2.87
C ASP A 130 -13.00 -20.07 -4.05
N PHE A 131 -12.48 -18.87 -3.76
CA PHE A 131 -11.99 -17.93 -4.78
C PHE A 131 -10.56 -18.19 -5.24
N TYR A 132 -9.77 -18.95 -4.47
CA TYR A 132 -8.35 -19.19 -4.72
C TYR A 132 -8.07 -19.76 -6.12
N PRO A 133 -8.83 -20.74 -6.66
CA PRO A 133 -8.61 -21.24 -8.02
C PRO A 133 -8.75 -20.16 -9.10
N ILE A 134 -9.69 -19.22 -8.92
CA ILE A 134 -9.95 -18.13 -9.86
C ILE A 134 -8.84 -17.09 -9.76
N LEU A 135 -8.49 -16.66 -8.55
CA LEU A 135 -7.40 -15.71 -8.31
C LEU A 135 -6.07 -16.27 -8.88
N ARG A 136 -5.81 -17.56 -8.68
CA ARG A 136 -4.64 -18.25 -9.22
C ARG A 136 -4.57 -18.16 -10.74
N GLU A 137 -5.65 -18.50 -11.44
CA GLU A 137 -5.68 -18.44 -12.90
C GLU A 137 -5.56 -16.99 -13.42
N TYR A 138 -6.21 -16.06 -12.74
CA TYR A 138 -6.11 -14.63 -13.05
C TYR A 138 -4.67 -14.13 -12.95
N TYR A 139 -3.98 -14.42 -11.84
CA TYR A 139 -2.60 -14.00 -11.63
C TYR A 139 -1.62 -14.69 -12.57
N LYS A 140 -1.78 -15.99 -12.83
CA LYS A 140 -0.97 -16.72 -13.82
C LYS A 140 -1.00 -16.03 -15.19
N ARG A 141 -2.18 -15.60 -15.63
CA ARG A 141 -2.34 -14.89 -16.92
C ARG A 141 -1.71 -13.50 -16.90
N LEU A 142 -1.80 -12.78 -15.78
CA LEU A 142 -1.18 -11.46 -15.63
C LEU A 142 0.35 -11.52 -15.74
N ILE A 143 0.97 -12.54 -15.15
CA ILE A 143 2.44 -12.64 -15.07
C ILE A 143 3.05 -13.54 -16.15
N GLY A 144 2.24 -14.38 -16.81
CA GLY A 144 2.71 -15.36 -17.80
C GLY A 144 3.36 -16.60 -17.17
N ALA A 145 3.03 -16.92 -15.92
CA ALA A 145 3.62 -18.03 -15.16
C ALA A 145 2.96 -19.38 -15.44
N SER A 146 3.78 -20.43 -15.45
CA SER A 146 3.34 -21.82 -15.63
C SER A 146 2.95 -22.49 -14.29
N GLU A 147 3.61 -22.13 -13.18
CA GLU A 147 3.42 -22.77 -11.87
C GLU A 147 2.68 -21.91 -10.85
N GLU A 148 2.45 -22.49 -9.66
CA GLU A 148 1.73 -21.86 -8.56
C GLU A 148 2.56 -20.70 -7.99
N PRO A 149 2.10 -19.45 -8.17
CA PRO A 149 2.88 -18.33 -7.69
C PRO A 149 2.85 -18.34 -6.16
N SER A 150 4.00 -18.45 -5.48
CA SER A 150 4.08 -18.22 -4.03
C SER A 150 3.91 -16.72 -3.76
N MET A 151 2.76 -16.16 -4.13
CA MET A 151 2.70 -14.76 -4.51
C MET A 151 2.17 -13.83 -3.46
N ASP A 152 2.80 -12.68 -3.50
CA ASP A 152 2.53 -11.52 -2.72
C ASP A 152 1.30 -10.79 -3.26
N ILE A 153 0.12 -11.17 -2.77
CA ILE A 153 -1.18 -10.60 -3.17
C ILE A 153 -1.17 -9.07 -3.02
N LYS A 154 -0.49 -8.53 -2.00
CA LYS A 154 -0.33 -7.08 -1.82
C LYS A 154 0.39 -6.45 -3.01
N LEU A 155 1.49 -7.05 -3.47
CA LEU A 155 2.23 -6.57 -4.64
C LEU A 155 1.36 -6.59 -5.91
N MET A 156 0.59 -7.67 -6.12
CA MET A 156 -0.29 -7.77 -7.28
C MET A 156 -1.42 -6.74 -7.27
N ASN A 157 -2.06 -6.52 -6.13
CA ASN A 157 -3.07 -5.47 -5.98
C ASN A 157 -2.47 -4.09 -6.33
N GLN A 158 -1.24 -3.79 -5.90
CA GLN A 158 -0.59 -2.53 -6.26
C GLN A 158 -0.31 -2.45 -7.77
N ILE A 159 0.10 -3.55 -8.42
CA ILE A 159 0.29 -3.58 -9.87
C ILE A 159 -1.03 -3.29 -10.61
N GLU A 160 -2.14 -3.90 -10.20
CA GLU A 160 -3.46 -3.66 -10.79
C GLU A 160 -3.92 -2.21 -10.61
N LEU A 161 -3.77 -1.66 -9.39
CA LEU A 161 -4.09 -0.26 -9.12
C LEU A 161 -3.29 0.69 -10.02
N LEU A 162 -1.99 0.43 -10.19
CA LEU A 162 -1.15 1.23 -11.08
C LEU A 162 -1.63 1.17 -12.53
N GLN A 163 -1.98 -0.02 -13.03
CA GLN A 163 -2.53 -0.19 -14.38
C GLN A 163 -3.85 0.57 -14.56
N GLU A 164 -4.74 0.54 -13.56
CA GLU A 164 -5.96 1.33 -13.59
C GLU A 164 -5.64 2.83 -13.66
N TYR A 165 -4.77 3.34 -12.80
CA TYR A 165 -4.43 4.76 -12.75
C TYR A 165 -3.77 5.24 -14.04
N ILE A 166 -2.88 4.43 -14.65
CA ILE A 166 -2.33 4.70 -15.98
C ILE A 166 -3.47 4.82 -17.00
N SER A 167 -4.42 3.86 -17.03
CA SER A 167 -5.55 3.89 -17.95
C SER A 167 -6.43 5.15 -17.78
N ARG A 168 -6.66 5.59 -16.53
CA ARG A 168 -7.40 6.82 -16.23
C ARG A 168 -6.65 8.05 -16.73
N LEU A 169 -5.34 8.14 -16.47
CA LEU A 169 -4.48 9.23 -16.91
C LEU A 169 -4.38 9.30 -18.44
N GLU A 170 -4.31 8.15 -19.12
CA GLU A 170 -4.32 8.08 -20.60
C GLU A 170 -5.59 8.66 -21.20
N LYS A 171 -6.76 8.37 -20.61
CA LYS A 171 -8.03 8.97 -21.05
C LYS A 171 -8.03 10.49 -20.91
N ILE A 172 -7.37 11.02 -19.89
CA ILE A 172 -7.23 12.47 -19.69
C ILE A 172 -6.20 13.06 -20.67
N ARG A 173 -5.06 12.39 -20.87
CA ARG A 173 -4.00 12.78 -21.82
C ARG A 173 -4.51 12.97 -23.25
N GLN A 174 -5.60 12.30 -23.64
CA GLN A 174 -6.24 12.46 -24.96
C GLN A 174 -7.00 13.79 -25.12
N LYS A 175 -7.27 14.53 -24.03
CA LYS A 175 -8.01 15.80 -24.08
C LYS A 175 -7.08 16.97 -24.41
N PRO A 176 -7.47 17.91 -25.29
CA PRO A 176 -6.69 19.11 -25.57
C PRO A 176 -6.43 19.96 -24.33
N ILE A 177 -5.30 20.68 -24.31
CA ILE A 177 -4.91 21.51 -23.17
C ILE A 177 -5.94 22.59 -22.85
N GLU A 178 -6.65 23.13 -23.85
CA GLU A 178 -7.69 24.14 -23.67
C GLU A 178 -8.92 23.59 -22.94
N GLU A 179 -9.28 22.33 -23.19
CA GLU A 179 -10.37 21.64 -22.49
C GLU A 179 -9.94 21.37 -21.05
N TYR A 180 -8.73 20.83 -20.88
CA TYR A 180 -8.16 20.52 -19.57
C TYR A 180 -8.08 21.77 -18.67
N LEU A 181 -7.59 22.90 -19.19
CA LEU A 181 -7.43 24.13 -18.41
C LEU A 181 -8.75 24.79 -18.01
N LYS A 182 -9.85 24.49 -18.71
CA LYS A 182 -11.19 25.00 -18.39
C LYS A 182 -11.93 24.13 -17.37
N ASP A 183 -11.58 22.85 -17.25
CA ASP A 183 -12.27 21.90 -16.38
C ASP A 183 -11.48 21.64 -15.08
N LYS A 184 -11.97 22.20 -13.98
CA LYS A 184 -11.38 22.01 -12.64
C LYS A 184 -11.52 20.58 -12.12
N THR A 185 -12.54 19.85 -12.55
CA THR A 185 -12.72 18.44 -12.19
C THR A 185 -11.66 17.59 -12.86
N LEU A 186 -11.36 17.84 -14.15
CA LEU A 186 -10.28 17.14 -14.85
C LEU A 186 -8.91 17.43 -14.24
N GLN A 187 -8.65 18.69 -13.86
CA GLN A 187 -7.41 19.07 -13.17
C GLN A 187 -7.25 18.29 -11.86
N ALA A 188 -8.23 18.37 -10.97
CA ALA A 188 -8.21 17.68 -9.68
C ALA A 188 -8.11 16.15 -9.83
N ALA A 189 -8.84 15.56 -10.79
CA ALA A 189 -8.75 14.13 -11.09
C ALA A 189 -7.34 13.73 -11.53
N THR A 190 -6.70 14.53 -12.39
CA THR A 190 -5.35 14.26 -12.89
C THR A 190 -4.32 14.33 -11.79
N GLU A 191 -4.38 15.37 -10.97
CA GLU A 191 -3.52 15.54 -9.79
C GLU A 191 -3.64 14.33 -8.87
N ARG A 192 -4.86 13.89 -8.57
CA ARG A 192 -5.10 12.72 -7.73
C ARG A 192 -4.58 11.43 -8.35
N TYR A 193 -4.91 11.15 -9.61
CA TYR A 193 -4.45 9.93 -10.28
C TYR A 193 -2.93 9.88 -10.42
N LEU A 194 -2.29 11.02 -10.72
CA LEU A 194 -0.82 11.11 -10.80
C LEU A 194 -0.18 10.89 -9.42
N GLN A 195 -0.73 11.51 -8.37
CA GLN A 195 -0.27 11.32 -7.00
C GLN A 195 -0.30 9.83 -6.61
N ILE A 196 -1.46 9.17 -6.76
CA ILE A 196 -1.61 7.77 -6.34
C ILE A 196 -0.84 6.80 -7.23
N ALA A 197 -0.64 7.09 -8.52
CA ALA A 197 0.25 6.29 -9.36
C ALA A 197 1.71 6.32 -8.85
N ILE A 198 2.21 7.48 -8.45
CA ILE A 198 3.57 7.61 -7.88
C ILE A 198 3.65 6.89 -6.52
N GLU A 199 2.65 7.03 -5.66
CA GLU A 199 2.56 6.31 -4.39
C GLU A 199 2.60 4.80 -4.61
N THR A 200 1.84 4.29 -5.58
CA THR A 200 1.80 2.88 -5.90
C THR A 200 3.15 2.37 -6.42
N CYS A 201 3.92 3.16 -7.18
CA CYS A 201 5.30 2.79 -7.54
C CYS A 201 6.22 2.65 -6.31
N ILE A 202 6.08 3.57 -5.34
CA ILE A 202 6.81 3.52 -4.07
C ILE A 202 6.43 2.25 -3.30
N ASN A 203 5.14 1.94 -3.19
CA ASN A 203 4.62 0.76 -2.50
C ASN A 203 5.11 -0.54 -3.14
N ILE A 204 5.07 -0.63 -4.47
CA ILE A 204 5.63 -1.76 -5.23
C ILE A 204 7.11 -1.90 -4.92
N GLY A 205 7.87 -0.80 -5.00
CA GLY A 205 9.31 -0.83 -4.76
C GLY A 205 9.67 -1.26 -3.34
N ASN A 206 9.01 -0.71 -2.34
CA ASN A 206 9.17 -1.11 -0.94
C ASN A 206 8.84 -2.59 -0.75
N ARG A 207 7.74 -3.06 -1.33
CA ARG A 207 7.33 -4.45 -1.19
C ARG A 207 8.33 -5.40 -1.83
N LEU A 208 8.84 -5.06 -3.02
CA LEU A 208 9.93 -5.81 -3.65
C LEU A 208 11.15 -5.91 -2.74
N LEU A 209 11.58 -4.81 -2.12
CA LEU A 209 12.73 -4.81 -1.19
C LEU A 209 12.50 -5.66 0.08
N SER A 210 11.25 -5.85 0.49
CA SER A 210 10.91 -6.73 1.63
C SER A 210 10.94 -8.22 1.30
N LEU A 211 11.03 -8.60 0.02
CA LEU A 211 11.06 -10.00 -0.38
C LEU A 211 12.30 -10.70 0.19
N HIS A 212 12.11 -11.94 0.66
CA HIS A 212 13.14 -12.76 1.30
C HIS A 212 14.47 -12.83 0.52
N GLN A 213 14.40 -12.87 -0.81
CA GLN A 213 15.58 -12.92 -1.68
C GLN A 213 16.53 -11.73 -1.47
N PHE A 214 16.02 -10.59 -1.03
CA PHE A 214 16.83 -9.40 -0.81
C PHE A 214 17.26 -9.21 0.65
N LYS A 215 16.80 -10.05 1.59
CA LYS A 215 17.19 -9.95 3.01
C LYS A 215 18.72 -10.01 3.14
N GLY A 216 19.31 -8.96 3.73
CA GLY A 216 20.76 -8.86 3.97
C GLY A 216 21.60 -8.33 2.79
N ASN A 217 21.00 -8.09 1.62
CA ASN A 217 21.74 -7.72 0.41
C ASN A 217 21.86 -6.21 0.16
N PHE A 218 21.24 -5.38 1.00
CA PHE A 218 21.25 -3.93 0.83
C PHE A 218 21.06 -3.20 2.17
N LYS A 219 21.46 -1.93 2.18
CA LYS A 219 21.17 -1.02 3.29
C LYS A 219 19.75 -0.49 3.14
N ALA A 220 18.94 -0.59 4.19
CA ALA A 220 17.54 -0.18 4.12
C ALA A 220 17.39 1.29 3.67
N PRO A 221 16.46 1.57 2.73
CA PRO A 221 16.24 2.92 2.22
C PRO A 221 15.78 3.87 3.32
N LYS A 222 16.16 5.14 3.21
CA LYS A 222 15.81 6.19 4.19
C LYS A 222 14.80 7.19 3.65
N THR A 223 14.66 7.28 2.33
CA THR A 223 13.72 8.16 1.63
C THR A 223 13.04 7.38 0.51
N TYR A 224 11.87 7.82 0.06
CA TYR A 224 11.19 7.17 -1.07
C TYR A 224 12.05 7.13 -2.34
N ALA A 225 12.87 8.16 -2.59
CA ALA A 225 13.81 8.15 -3.71
C ALA A 225 14.89 7.07 -3.58
N ASP A 226 15.30 6.74 -2.36
CA ASP A 226 16.31 5.70 -2.12
C ASP A 226 15.79 4.29 -2.42
N ILE A 227 14.47 4.07 -2.40
CA ILE A 227 13.85 2.81 -2.83
C ILE A 227 14.28 2.50 -4.27
N PHE A 228 14.06 3.45 -5.19
CA PHE A 228 14.39 3.25 -6.60
C PHE A 228 15.89 3.12 -6.84
N LYS A 229 16.72 3.86 -6.10
CA LYS A 229 18.19 3.70 -6.16
C LYS A 229 18.62 2.30 -5.69
N THR A 230 17.97 1.78 -4.65
CA THR A 230 18.23 0.44 -4.12
C THR A 230 17.82 -0.62 -5.14
N LEU A 231 16.64 -0.50 -5.74
CA LEU A 231 16.19 -1.37 -6.82
C LEU A 231 17.18 -1.38 -8.01
N ALA A 232 17.76 -0.22 -8.36
CA ALA A 232 18.80 -0.16 -9.39
C ALA A 232 20.10 -0.87 -8.97
N SER A 233 20.53 -0.72 -7.72
CA SER A 233 21.72 -1.43 -7.21
C SER A 233 21.55 -2.96 -7.21
N LEU A 234 20.29 -3.42 -7.12
CA LEU A 234 19.89 -4.82 -7.18
C LEU A 234 19.56 -5.29 -8.61
N ASN A 235 19.81 -4.45 -9.64
CA ASN A 235 19.53 -4.72 -11.05
C ASN A 235 18.05 -5.03 -11.38
N VAL A 236 17.11 -4.56 -10.55
CA VAL A 236 15.67 -4.66 -10.82
C VAL A 236 15.27 -3.66 -11.89
N ILE A 237 15.82 -2.45 -11.83
CA ILE A 237 15.60 -1.38 -12.80
C ILE A 237 16.93 -0.76 -13.25
N PRO A 238 17.02 -0.16 -14.45
CA PRO A 238 18.22 0.57 -14.87
C PRO A 238 18.52 1.78 -13.97
N LYS A 239 19.80 2.11 -13.81
CA LYS A 239 20.25 3.20 -12.94
C LYS A 239 19.74 4.58 -13.39
N ASP A 240 19.81 4.86 -14.68
CA ASP A 240 19.29 6.09 -15.29
C ASP A 240 17.76 6.21 -15.13
N PHE A 241 17.07 5.07 -15.12
CA PHE A 241 15.62 5.02 -14.88
C PHE A 241 15.26 5.28 -13.41
N ALA A 242 16.07 4.80 -12.46
CA ALA A 242 15.88 5.10 -11.04
C ALA A 242 15.94 6.61 -10.74
N ASP A 243 16.83 7.36 -11.42
CA ASP A 243 16.90 8.81 -11.28
C ASP A 243 15.64 9.51 -11.79
N LYS A 244 14.95 8.96 -12.79
CA LYS A 244 13.64 9.46 -13.26
C LYS A 244 12.57 9.24 -12.19
N LEU A 245 12.44 8.02 -11.67
CA LEU A 245 11.46 7.69 -10.63
C LEU A 245 11.70 8.50 -9.34
N ALA A 246 12.97 8.73 -8.98
CA ALA A 246 13.32 9.59 -7.86
C ALA A 246 12.82 11.03 -8.03
N ARG A 247 12.81 11.58 -9.26
CA ARG A 247 12.21 12.89 -9.55
C ARG A 247 10.68 12.87 -9.47
N MET A 248 10.04 11.75 -9.83
CA MET A 248 8.59 11.60 -9.67
C MET A 248 8.17 11.66 -8.19
N CYS A 249 9.00 11.16 -7.26
CA CYS A 249 8.76 11.36 -5.82
C CYS A 249 8.64 12.84 -5.44
N ALA A 250 9.43 13.72 -6.08
CA ALA A 250 9.34 15.16 -5.85
C ALA A 250 8.01 15.74 -6.37
N MET A 251 7.51 15.26 -7.52
CA MET A 251 6.18 15.63 -8.02
C MET A 251 5.09 15.26 -7.01
N ARG A 252 5.13 14.05 -6.44
CA ARG A 252 4.19 13.63 -5.39
C ARG A 252 4.25 14.57 -4.18
N ASN A 253 5.44 15.02 -3.77
CA ASN A 253 5.57 15.99 -2.68
C ASN A 253 4.92 17.33 -3.02
N ILE A 254 5.07 17.82 -4.26
CA ILE A 254 4.41 19.05 -4.72
C ILE A 254 2.88 18.88 -4.68
N LEU A 255 2.36 17.77 -5.23
CA LEU A 255 0.92 17.48 -5.28
C LEU A 255 0.26 17.35 -3.91
N VAL A 256 1.01 16.94 -2.88
CA VAL A 256 0.46 16.73 -1.53
C VAL A 256 0.74 17.89 -0.59
N HIS A 257 1.94 18.48 -0.64
CA HIS A 257 2.39 19.45 0.36
C HIS A 257 2.35 20.89 -0.09
N VAL A 258 2.43 21.15 -1.39
CA VAL A 258 2.42 22.50 -1.95
C VAL A 258 1.23 22.65 -2.90
N TYR A 259 0.13 21.95 -2.59
CA TYR A 259 -1.03 21.82 -3.47
C TYR A 259 -1.63 23.17 -3.90
N TRP A 260 -1.45 24.23 -3.10
CA TRP A 260 -1.89 25.59 -3.41
C TRP A 260 -1.05 26.29 -4.50
N GLU A 261 0.12 25.76 -4.86
CA GLU A 261 1.01 26.26 -5.93
C GLU A 261 1.07 25.33 -7.16
N VAL A 262 0.25 24.27 -7.21
CA VAL A 262 0.27 23.32 -8.32
C VAL A 262 -0.16 24.00 -9.62
N ASP A 263 0.78 24.11 -10.57
CA ASP A 263 0.50 24.58 -11.92
C ASP A 263 -0.12 23.44 -12.74
N SER A 264 -1.41 23.56 -13.06
CA SER A 264 -2.12 22.56 -13.88
C SER A 264 -1.46 22.36 -15.25
N LYS A 265 -0.76 23.36 -15.82
CA LYS A 265 0.01 23.17 -17.07
C LYS A 265 1.23 22.27 -16.85
N LEU A 266 1.85 22.32 -15.68
CA LEU A 266 2.93 21.40 -15.33
C LEU A 266 2.39 19.97 -15.22
N VAL A 267 1.27 19.77 -14.49
CA VAL A 267 0.62 18.45 -14.34
C VAL A 267 0.23 17.88 -15.70
N TYR A 268 -0.38 18.69 -16.56
CA TYR A 268 -0.72 18.31 -17.94
C TYR A 268 0.52 17.88 -18.73
N ARG A 269 1.63 18.62 -18.64
CA ARG A 269 2.90 18.25 -19.28
C ARG A 269 3.45 16.94 -18.73
N THR A 270 3.41 16.73 -17.42
CA THR A 270 3.88 15.49 -16.79
C THR A 270 3.14 14.27 -17.34
N ILE A 271 1.81 14.32 -17.44
CA ILE A 271 1.06 13.19 -18.01
C ILE A 271 1.31 12.98 -19.52
N HIS A 272 1.78 13.99 -20.25
CA HIS A 272 2.11 13.86 -21.67
C HIS A 272 3.51 13.32 -21.94
N TYR A 273 4.47 13.61 -21.06
CA TYR A 273 5.89 13.29 -21.27
C TYR A 273 6.41 12.15 -20.38
N GLU A 274 5.79 11.91 -19.23
CA GLU A 274 6.30 10.99 -18.20
C GLU A 274 5.34 9.83 -17.88
N LEU A 275 4.11 9.83 -18.41
CA LEU A 275 3.12 8.77 -18.14
C LEU A 275 3.59 7.37 -18.59
N ASP A 276 4.30 7.30 -19.72
CA ASP A 276 4.85 6.04 -20.24
C ASP A 276 5.90 5.41 -19.30
N ASP A 277 6.52 6.21 -18.41
CA ASP A 277 7.51 5.69 -17.47
C ASP A 277 6.86 4.80 -16.39
N PHE A 278 5.58 5.00 -16.02
CA PHE A 278 4.87 4.06 -15.15
C PHE A 278 4.72 2.67 -15.80
N GLY A 279 4.42 2.63 -17.10
CA GLY A 279 4.34 1.38 -17.86
C GLY A 279 5.70 0.66 -17.97
N LYS A 280 6.79 1.43 -18.15
CA LYS A 280 8.16 0.87 -18.13
C LYS A 280 8.55 0.35 -16.76
N PHE A 281 8.15 1.03 -15.68
CA PHE A 281 8.39 0.54 -14.34
C PHE A 281 7.73 -0.82 -14.12
N LEU A 282 6.45 -0.96 -14.49
CA LEU A 282 5.74 -2.24 -14.43
C LEU A 282 6.44 -3.33 -15.25
N SER A 283 6.90 -3.03 -16.47
CA SER A 283 7.58 -4.06 -17.27
C SER A 283 8.89 -4.55 -16.63
N TYR A 284 9.67 -3.67 -16.00
CA TYR A 284 10.85 -4.07 -15.23
C TYR A 284 10.49 -4.94 -14.02
N VAL A 285 9.46 -4.55 -13.26
CA VAL A 285 8.99 -5.31 -12.09
C VAL A 285 8.54 -6.71 -12.51
N MET A 286 7.73 -6.81 -13.56
CA MET A 286 7.25 -8.10 -14.07
C MET A 286 8.38 -8.97 -14.60
N ALA A 287 9.33 -8.40 -15.34
CA ALA A 287 10.51 -9.13 -15.81
C ALA A 287 11.37 -9.64 -14.65
N PHE A 288 11.46 -8.88 -13.56
CA PHE A 288 12.15 -9.31 -12.35
C PHE A 288 11.40 -10.47 -11.67
N LEU A 289 10.09 -10.36 -11.47
CA LEU A 289 9.26 -11.41 -10.85
C LEU A 289 9.33 -12.73 -11.62
N ASN A 290 9.25 -12.67 -12.96
CA ASN A 290 9.34 -13.88 -13.80
C ASN A 290 10.70 -14.57 -13.64
N LYS A 291 11.80 -13.82 -13.57
CA LYS A 291 13.13 -14.39 -13.29
C LYS A 291 13.20 -15.07 -11.92
N LEU A 292 12.42 -14.63 -10.94
CA LEU A 292 12.41 -15.26 -9.62
C LEU A 292 11.71 -16.62 -9.62
N GLU A 293 10.65 -16.73 -10.42
CA GLU A 293 9.94 -18.00 -10.58
C GLU A 293 10.78 -19.00 -11.35
N GLU A 294 11.47 -18.58 -12.42
CA GLU A 294 12.40 -19.43 -13.19
C GLU A 294 13.54 -20.00 -12.33
N GLN A 295 13.94 -19.30 -11.26
CA GLN A 295 15.00 -19.76 -10.34
C GLN A 295 14.49 -20.72 -9.24
N LYS A 296 13.17 -20.86 -9.08
CA LYS A 296 12.55 -21.77 -8.09
C LYS A 296 12.20 -23.15 -8.66
N GLY A 297 12.08 -23.27 -9.99
CA GLY A 297 11.92 -24.55 -10.71
C GLY A 297 13.24 -25.22 -11.02
#